data_AF-A0A3C1KW65-F1
#
_entry.id   AF-A0A3C1KW65-F1
#
_cell.length_a   1.000
_cell.length_b   1.000
_cell.length_c   1.000
_cell.angle_alpha   90.00
_cell.angle_beta   90.00
_cell.angle_gamma   90.00
#
_symmetry.space_group_name_H-M   'P 1'
#
loop_
_entity.id
_entity.type
_entity.pdbx_description
1 polymer ?
#
loop_
_entity_poly.entity_id
_entity_poly.type
_entity_poly.pdbx_seq_one_letter_code
_entity_poly.pdbx_strand_id
1 'polypeptide(L)'
;MLATMCLRNRRISIYVLAVAACLVAACGDKDDKSEPVFTLDGVIEDVASDTASWDFNADAVTGDASSWTSGDSGPIGKDTSSVDVPSVDCGPRVVTSCQGRCGLKLQSNPCHCDHGCIDRGDCCSGFEVVCGCTTKLDCEDGNDCTTDLCEAHNKGKKYCKQIPFFGCCATDFDCDSSSANKCVTPKCIAGSCSDVPKNCDDGITCTVDSCSVATGACSNQLPANKCLIDGMCHGAGAAKPGSGGCQLCQPDKDASLWTSKVGSCFIEGVCVAAGAKASSATDECRVCNPDKNGDAWSVTTGNCWIDGQCYAAGVVNPAQPDCSVCTPSIHQDSWSGAAGKCFIAGQCLSQGQSPPGASCVTCQPASSTSALTISAKTCWISGQCYNEGQSDANACNVCDANKANNAWTVLPMGAACSDDSPCTLDTICTASGQCKGKTKPNCCESNLDCAGKVSLQTCEKALCQADGTCIASKDPLCCTSGKCCDLQASTFKPKGTPCSTLK
;
A
#
# COMPACT_ATOMS: atom_id res chain seq x y z
N MET A 1 -8.05 50.91 64.28
CA MET A 1 -9.18 50.98 63.32
C MET A 1 -8.71 50.30 62.04
N LEU A 2 -9.58 49.45 61.49
CA LEU A 2 -9.46 48.49 60.38
C LEU A 2 -8.68 48.99 59.14
N ALA A 3 -8.06 48.17 58.27
CA ALA A 3 -7.87 46.71 58.19
C ALA A 3 -6.67 46.38 57.25
N THR A 4 -6.11 45.18 57.44
CA THR A 4 -4.87 44.64 56.87
C THR A 4 -5.17 43.59 55.80
N MET A 5 -4.31 43.55 54.76
CA MET A 5 -3.87 42.47 53.85
C MET A 5 -4.60 41.09 53.85
N CYS A 6 -4.78 40.46 52.68
CA CYS A 6 -3.82 39.51 52.06
C CYS A 6 -4.44 38.55 51.01
N LEU A 7 -3.71 38.41 49.90
CA LEU A 7 -3.45 37.27 48.99
C LEU A 7 -4.15 35.89 49.10
N ARG A 8 -4.33 35.33 47.88
CA ARG A 8 -4.00 33.96 47.36
C ARG A 8 -5.06 32.82 47.31
N ASN A 9 -5.16 32.27 46.09
CA ASN A 9 -5.22 30.85 45.68
C ASN A 9 -6.11 29.84 46.43
N ARG A 10 -6.93 29.07 45.67
CA ARG A 10 -6.92 27.58 45.69
C ARG A 10 -7.84 26.93 44.64
N ARG A 11 -7.32 25.85 44.03
CA ARG A 11 -8.05 24.72 43.44
C ARG A 11 -8.73 23.90 44.54
N ILE A 12 -9.82 23.18 44.24
CA ILE A 12 -10.25 21.91 44.86
C ILE A 12 -11.09 21.10 43.84
N SER A 13 -10.87 19.79 43.83
CA SER A 13 -11.53 18.73 43.06
C SER A 13 -12.84 18.22 43.72
N ILE A 14 -13.32 17.07 43.19
CA ILE A 14 -14.23 16.04 43.75
C ILE A 14 -15.74 16.31 43.45
N TYR A 15 -16.61 15.41 42.95
CA TYR A 15 -16.77 13.94 42.95
C TYR A 15 -17.48 13.39 41.69
N VAL A 16 -17.22 12.12 41.41
CA VAL A 16 -17.91 11.18 40.49
C VAL A 16 -19.24 10.69 41.09
N LEU A 17 -20.33 10.63 40.30
CA LEU A 17 -21.25 9.49 40.23
C LEU A 17 -22.29 9.63 39.10
N ALA A 18 -22.46 8.52 38.39
CA ALA A 18 -23.22 8.32 37.16
C ALA A 18 -24.73 8.20 37.38
N VAL A 19 -25.53 8.57 36.37
CA VAL A 19 -26.75 7.85 35.95
C VAL A 19 -26.94 8.04 34.44
N ALA A 20 -27.02 6.93 33.72
CA ALA A 20 -27.46 6.85 32.33
C ALA A 20 -29.00 6.86 32.26
N ALA A 21 -29.57 7.53 31.25
CA ALA A 21 -30.94 7.31 30.82
C ALA A 21 -31.07 7.53 29.30
N CYS A 22 -31.46 6.47 28.61
CA CYS A 22 -32.04 6.46 27.26
C CYS A 22 -33.44 7.11 27.26
N LEU A 23 -33.82 7.72 26.14
CA LEU A 23 -35.14 7.67 25.46
C LEU A 23 -35.07 8.62 24.24
N VAL A 24 -35.04 8.11 23.00
CA VAL A 24 -36.16 7.80 22.09
C VAL A 24 -36.70 9.01 21.32
N ALA A 25 -36.67 8.81 19.99
CA ALA A 25 -37.32 9.44 18.86
C ALA A 25 -38.51 10.41 19.07
N ALA A 26 -38.54 11.44 18.22
CA ALA A 26 -39.78 11.93 17.62
C ALA A 26 -39.49 12.45 16.20
N CYS A 27 -40.18 11.87 15.22
CA CYS A 27 -40.40 12.45 13.90
C CYS A 27 -41.31 13.69 14.01
N GLY A 28 -41.07 14.69 13.16
CA GLY A 28 -41.98 15.82 12.93
C GLY A 28 -41.91 16.23 11.46
N ASP A 29 -43.04 16.06 10.78
CA ASP A 29 -43.26 16.23 9.35
C ASP A 29 -43.86 17.63 9.06
N LYS A 30 -43.46 18.20 7.92
CA LYS A 30 -44.20 19.06 6.98
C LYS A 30 -44.51 20.56 7.19
N ASP A 31 -44.28 21.22 6.03
CA ASP A 31 -44.93 22.36 5.38
C ASP A 31 -44.64 23.78 5.85
N ASP A 32 -43.92 24.54 5.01
CA ASP A 32 -44.48 25.80 4.51
C ASP A 32 -43.92 26.20 3.13
N LYS A 33 -44.83 26.65 2.25
CA LYS A 33 -44.57 27.20 0.91
C LYS A 33 -44.62 28.72 0.96
N SER A 34 -43.73 29.41 0.25
CA SER A 34 -44.09 30.61 -0.53
C SER A 34 -42.91 31.13 -1.36
N GLU A 35 -43.20 31.41 -2.63
CA GLU A 35 -42.33 32.04 -3.63
C GLU A 35 -42.16 33.56 -3.39
N PRO A 36 -41.42 34.25 -4.28
CA PRO A 36 -42.17 35.10 -5.20
C PRO A 36 -41.75 35.04 -6.68
N VAL A 37 -42.77 35.25 -7.50
CA VAL A 37 -42.83 35.47 -8.95
C VAL A 37 -42.18 36.80 -9.36
N PHE A 38 -41.47 36.83 -10.50
CA PHE A 38 -41.46 37.98 -11.44
C PHE A 38 -41.32 37.50 -12.90
N THR A 39 -41.94 38.28 -13.79
CA THR A 39 -42.54 37.94 -15.08
C THR A 39 -41.64 38.03 -16.32
N LEU A 40 -42.16 37.39 -17.37
CA LEU A 40 -41.72 37.16 -18.75
C LEU A 40 -41.76 38.41 -19.67
N ASP A 41 -40.88 38.43 -20.67
CA ASP A 41 -41.05 38.91 -22.08
C ASP A 41 -39.67 38.63 -22.76
N GLY A 42 -39.47 38.07 -23.95
CA GLY A 42 -40.27 37.61 -25.08
C GLY A 42 -39.32 37.53 -26.31
N VAL A 43 -39.74 36.82 -27.36
CA VAL A 43 -39.28 36.83 -28.77
C VAL A 43 -38.40 35.66 -29.26
N ILE A 44 -38.99 34.99 -30.27
CA ILE A 44 -38.57 33.91 -31.17
C ILE A 44 -37.75 34.49 -32.32
N GLU A 45 -36.70 33.81 -32.80
CA GLU A 45 -36.39 33.70 -34.24
C GLU A 45 -35.73 32.34 -34.58
N ASP A 46 -36.32 31.65 -35.54
CA ASP A 46 -35.79 30.52 -36.33
C ASP A 46 -34.73 31.02 -37.32
N VAL A 47 -33.60 30.30 -37.49
CA VAL A 47 -32.96 30.13 -38.82
C VAL A 47 -32.28 28.74 -38.92
N ALA A 48 -32.56 28.10 -40.06
CA ALA A 48 -32.14 26.81 -40.60
C ALA A 48 -30.60 26.65 -40.78
N SER A 49 -30.07 25.42 -40.59
CA SER A 49 -29.69 24.39 -41.59
C SER A 49 -28.28 24.49 -42.16
N ASP A 50 -27.55 23.37 -42.08
CA ASP A 50 -26.73 22.72 -43.13
C ASP A 50 -25.67 21.80 -42.47
N THR A 51 -25.97 20.50 -42.32
CA THR A 51 -25.61 19.35 -43.20
C THR A 51 -24.15 18.88 -43.13
N ALA A 52 -23.95 17.71 -42.50
CA ALA A 52 -23.22 16.53 -43.00
C ALA A 52 -23.14 15.53 -41.81
N SER A 53 -23.94 14.46 -41.76
CA SER A 53 -23.64 13.10 -42.29
C SER A 53 -22.24 12.64 -41.85
N TRP A 54 -22.06 11.55 -41.09
CA TRP A 54 -22.26 10.17 -41.55
C TRP A 54 -22.92 9.25 -40.49
N ASP A 55 -23.78 8.36 -40.99
CA ASP A 55 -24.45 7.26 -40.31
C ASP A 55 -23.51 6.10 -39.97
N PHE A 56 -23.80 5.38 -38.87
CA PHE A 56 -23.94 3.92 -38.91
C PHE A 56 -24.96 3.44 -37.85
N ASN A 57 -25.86 2.59 -38.34
CA ASN A 57 -27.08 2.05 -37.73
C ASN A 57 -26.94 1.49 -36.31
N ALA A 58 -27.92 1.85 -35.47
CA ALA A 58 -28.42 1.03 -34.38
C ALA A 58 -29.67 0.28 -34.90
N ASP A 59 -29.64 -1.05 -34.87
CA ASP A 59 -30.85 -1.87 -35.00
C ASP A 59 -31.26 -2.37 -33.62
N ALA A 60 -32.46 -1.95 -33.22
CA ALA A 60 -33.20 -2.49 -32.10
C ALA A 60 -34.07 -3.66 -32.59
N VAL A 61 -34.14 -4.73 -31.80
CA VAL A 61 -35.26 -5.69 -31.88
C VAL A 61 -35.89 -5.82 -30.50
N THR A 62 -37.21 -5.66 -30.51
CA THR A 62 -38.19 -5.69 -29.44
C THR A 62 -38.67 -7.09 -29.08
N GLY A 63 -39.17 -7.25 -27.85
CA GLY A 63 -40.07 -8.33 -27.41
C GLY A 63 -39.34 -9.53 -26.78
N ASP A 64 -39.78 -10.17 -25.71
CA ASP A 64 -41.06 -10.13 -25.02
C ASP A 64 -40.90 -10.63 -23.57
N ALA A 65 -41.85 -10.23 -22.72
CA ALA A 65 -41.95 -10.60 -21.33
C ALA A 65 -42.39 -12.06 -21.11
N SER A 66 -41.90 -12.70 -20.04
CA SER A 66 -42.76 -13.53 -19.19
C SER A 66 -42.18 -13.72 -17.78
N SER A 67 -43.05 -13.42 -16.82
CA SER A 67 -43.00 -13.72 -15.39
C SER A 67 -43.20 -15.23 -15.15
N TRP A 68 -42.75 -15.76 -14.00
CA TRP A 68 -43.47 -16.63 -13.04
C TRP A 68 -42.45 -17.14 -11.98
N THR A 69 -42.45 -16.60 -10.76
CA THR A 69 -43.01 -17.14 -9.49
C THR A 69 -42.16 -18.16 -8.71
N SER A 70 -42.25 -17.99 -7.39
CA SER A 70 -41.46 -18.44 -6.22
C SER A 70 -41.75 -19.84 -5.63
N GLY A 71 -40.81 -20.31 -4.79
CA GLY A 71 -40.97 -21.32 -3.69
C GLY A 71 -40.40 -22.71 -4.00
N ASP A 72 -39.83 -23.51 -3.08
CA ASP A 72 -39.62 -23.45 -1.64
C ASP A 72 -38.72 -24.65 -1.19
N SER A 73 -38.05 -24.55 -0.03
CA SER A 73 -37.59 -25.60 0.92
C SER A 73 -36.87 -26.92 0.51
N GLY A 74 -35.70 -27.22 1.15
CA GLY A 74 -35.02 -28.55 1.17
C GLY A 74 -35.66 -29.58 2.13
N PRO A 75 -34.97 -30.52 2.81
CA PRO A 75 -33.69 -31.25 2.61
C PRO A 75 -33.93 -32.80 2.51
N ILE A 76 -32.88 -33.64 2.46
CA ILE A 76 -32.74 -35.01 3.08
C ILE A 76 -31.49 -35.72 2.50
N GLY A 77 -30.67 -36.29 3.38
CA GLY A 77 -29.50 -37.11 3.04
C GLY A 77 -29.70 -38.62 3.21
N LYS A 78 -28.56 -39.30 3.40
CA LYS A 78 -28.27 -40.75 3.54
C LYS A 78 -27.79 -41.38 2.21
N ASP A 79 -26.66 -42.10 2.14
CA ASP A 79 -26.22 -43.15 3.07
C ASP A 79 -24.69 -43.29 3.26
N THR A 80 -24.39 -43.89 4.41
CA THR A 80 -23.15 -44.44 4.98
C THR A 80 -22.36 -45.36 4.03
N SER A 81 -21.03 -45.50 4.08
CA SER A 81 -20.28 -46.17 5.17
C SER A 81 -18.79 -46.28 4.79
N SER A 82 -17.95 -46.26 5.82
CA SER A 82 -16.49 -46.35 5.82
C SER A 82 -15.95 -47.76 5.51
N VAL A 83 -14.88 -47.84 4.72
CA VAL A 83 -13.86 -48.89 4.84
C VAL A 83 -12.48 -48.24 4.81
N ASP A 84 -11.72 -48.47 5.88
CA ASP A 84 -10.32 -48.08 6.05
C ASP A 84 -9.41 -48.75 5.00
N VAL A 85 -8.49 -47.98 4.41
CA VAL A 85 -7.32 -48.52 3.70
C VAL A 85 -6.07 -47.75 4.19
N PRO A 86 -4.93 -48.41 4.45
CA PRO A 86 -3.83 -47.81 5.21
C PRO A 86 -3.07 -46.76 4.43
N SER A 87 -2.66 -45.72 5.15
CA SER A 87 -1.63 -44.76 4.74
C SER A 87 -0.30 -45.49 4.48
N VAL A 88 0.22 -45.37 3.26
CA VAL A 88 1.56 -45.86 2.88
C VAL A 88 2.36 -44.71 2.26
N ASP A 89 3.28 -44.19 3.08
CA ASP A 89 4.66 -43.82 2.77
C ASP A 89 4.95 -43.03 1.46
N CYS A 90 5.17 -41.72 1.60
CA CYS A 90 5.54 -40.79 0.52
C CYS A 90 7.08 -40.67 0.35
N GLY A 91 7.74 -41.76 -0.01
CA GLY A 91 9.10 -41.73 -0.57
C GLY A 91 9.08 -41.90 -2.10
N PRO A 92 10.09 -41.43 -2.85
CA PRO A 92 10.15 -41.61 -4.29
C PRO A 92 10.37 -43.10 -4.60
N ARG A 93 9.28 -43.84 -4.81
CA ARG A 93 9.34 -45.19 -5.35
C ARG A 93 9.77 -45.08 -6.81
N VAL A 94 10.99 -45.50 -7.11
CA VAL A 94 11.46 -45.72 -8.47
C VAL A 94 10.62 -46.85 -9.06
N VAL A 95 9.55 -46.48 -9.77
CA VAL A 95 8.75 -47.40 -10.57
C VAL A 95 9.48 -47.66 -11.89
N THR A 96 9.53 -48.92 -12.31
CA THR A 96 10.17 -49.36 -13.56
C THR A 96 9.19 -49.42 -14.74
N SER A 97 7.90 -49.10 -14.52
CA SER A 97 6.84 -49.15 -15.52
C SER A 97 5.64 -48.28 -15.13
N CYS A 98 4.99 -47.69 -16.14
CA CYS A 98 3.75 -46.90 -16.02
C CYS A 98 2.47 -47.74 -15.92
N GLN A 99 2.59 -49.02 -15.55
CA GLN A 99 1.45 -49.92 -15.46
C GLN A 99 0.54 -49.62 -14.26
N GLY A 100 -0.70 -49.19 -14.53
CA GLY A 100 -1.79 -48.91 -13.58
C GLY A 100 -1.67 -47.58 -12.83
N ARG A 101 -0.90 -46.61 -13.35
CA ARG A 101 -0.42 -45.45 -12.59
C ARG A 101 -0.51 -44.12 -13.37
N CYS A 102 -1.62 -43.89 -14.08
CA CYS A 102 -1.86 -42.66 -14.84
C CYS A 102 -1.81 -41.41 -13.93
N GLY A 103 -1.09 -40.37 -14.36
CA GLY A 103 -0.90 -39.13 -13.58
C GLY A 103 0.24 -39.15 -12.53
N LEU A 104 0.96 -40.27 -12.36
CA LEU A 104 2.14 -40.39 -11.48
C LEU A 104 3.46 -40.27 -12.26
N LYS A 105 4.58 -39.89 -11.62
CA LYS A 105 5.88 -39.66 -12.28
C LYS A 105 6.82 -40.88 -12.25
N LEU A 106 7.45 -41.18 -13.38
CA LEU A 106 8.54 -42.16 -13.56
C LEU A 106 9.87 -41.41 -13.77
N GLN A 107 10.78 -41.48 -12.78
CA GLN A 107 12.11 -40.84 -12.73
C GLN A 107 12.16 -39.29 -12.85
N SER A 108 11.17 -38.66 -13.49
CA SER A 108 10.79 -37.22 -13.48
C SER A 108 9.63 -36.94 -14.46
N ASN A 109 9.34 -37.86 -15.39
CA ASN A 109 8.29 -37.70 -16.41
C ASN A 109 6.96 -38.28 -15.91
N PRO A 110 5.84 -37.54 -15.97
CA PRO A 110 4.53 -38.09 -15.67
C PRO A 110 4.19 -39.22 -16.66
N CYS A 111 3.51 -40.26 -16.19
CA CYS A 111 2.87 -41.25 -17.06
C CYS A 111 1.69 -40.55 -17.76
N HIS A 112 1.82 -40.35 -19.07
CA HIS A 112 0.89 -39.56 -19.88
C HIS A 112 0.10 -40.43 -20.88
N CYS A 113 -0.97 -39.85 -21.41
CA CYS A 113 -1.71 -40.35 -22.58
C CYS A 113 -1.61 -39.39 -23.77
N ASP A 114 -0.52 -38.62 -23.86
CA ASP A 114 -0.25 -37.71 -24.98
C ASP A 114 0.40 -38.41 -26.17
N HIS A 115 0.42 -37.73 -27.33
CA HIS A 115 1.00 -38.21 -28.60
C HIS A 115 2.42 -38.75 -28.48
N GLY A 116 3.26 -38.13 -27.63
CA GLY A 116 4.66 -38.50 -27.49
C GLY A 116 4.91 -39.67 -26.54
N CYS A 117 3.89 -40.21 -25.85
CA CYS A 117 4.12 -41.27 -24.87
C CYS A 117 4.62 -42.57 -25.51
N ILE A 118 4.20 -42.82 -26.76
CA ILE A 118 4.52 -44.05 -27.49
C ILE A 118 5.99 -44.08 -27.89
N ASP A 119 6.55 -42.90 -28.20
CA ASP A 119 7.96 -42.74 -28.55
C ASP A 119 8.86 -42.76 -27.31
N ARG A 120 8.39 -42.16 -26.21
CA ARG A 120 9.13 -42.11 -24.93
C ARG A 120 9.02 -43.39 -24.11
N GLY A 121 8.05 -44.26 -24.41
CA GLY A 121 7.83 -45.51 -23.71
C GLY A 121 7.25 -45.34 -22.30
N ASP A 122 6.63 -44.19 -22.02
CA ASP A 122 6.04 -43.81 -20.72
C ASP A 122 4.50 -43.87 -20.72
N CYS A 123 3.88 -44.50 -21.74
CA CYS A 123 2.43 -44.67 -21.78
C CYS A 123 1.88 -45.49 -20.60
N CYS A 124 0.65 -45.19 -20.20
CA CYS A 124 -0.08 -45.96 -19.20
C CYS A 124 -0.31 -47.41 -19.66
N SER A 125 -0.23 -48.40 -18.75
CA SER A 125 -0.65 -49.76 -19.12
C SER A 125 -2.12 -49.80 -19.46
N GLY A 126 -2.45 -50.55 -20.51
CA GLY A 126 -3.79 -50.49 -21.07
C GLY A 126 -3.95 -49.27 -21.96
N PHE A 127 -2.86 -48.75 -22.55
CA PHE A 127 -2.94 -47.74 -23.61
C PHE A 127 -4.08 -48.05 -24.58
N GLU A 128 -4.19 -49.28 -25.09
CA GLU A 128 -5.26 -49.69 -26.02
C GLU A 128 -6.69 -49.71 -25.42
N VAL A 129 -6.82 -49.77 -24.09
CA VAL A 129 -8.10 -49.86 -23.36
C VAL A 129 -8.50 -48.51 -22.73
N VAL A 130 -7.53 -47.64 -22.42
CA VAL A 130 -7.71 -46.42 -21.65
C VAL A 130 -7.46 -45.16 -22.51
N CYS A 131 -6.58 -45.23 -23.51
CA CYS A 131 -6.11 -44.06 -24.26
C CYS A 131 -5.96 -44.29 -25.79
N GLY A 132 -6.30 -45.48 -26.25
CA GLY A 132 -6.24 -45.91 -27.64
C GLY A 132 -7.63 -45.86 -28.24
N CYS A 133 -7.68 -45.81 -29.56
CA CYS A 133 -8.92 -45.68 -30.28
C CYS A 133 -8.97 -46.70 -31.42
N THR A 134 -10.17 -47.11 -31.79
CA THR A 134 -10.40 -47.97 -32.96
C THR A 134 -11.15 -47.22 -34.05
N THR A 135 -12.08 -46.35 -33.63
CA THR A 135 -12.91 -45.50 -34.47
C THR A 135 -12.75 -44.03 -34.08
N LYS A 136 -13.27 -43.12 -34.94
CA LYS A 136 -13.34 -41.69 -34.63
C LYS A 136 -14.17 -41.42 -33.36
N LEU A 137 -15.27 -42.16 -33.16
CA LEU A 137 -16.19 -41.95 -32.03
C LEU A 137 -15.54 -42.24 -30.68
N ASP A 138 -14.53 -43.11 -30.64
CA ASP A 138 -13.77 -43.40 -29.42
C ASP A 138 -12.94 -42.19 -28.92
N CYS A 139 -12.74 -41.19 -29.79
CA CYS A 139 -12.02 -39.96 -29.51
C CYS A 139 -12.92 -38.75 -29.29
N GLU A 140 -14.25 -38.93 -29.32
CA GLU A 140 -15.20 -37.85 -29.12
C GLU A 140 -15.07 -37.30 -27.70
N ASP A 141 -14.55 -36.09 -27.56
CA ASP A 141 -14.41 -35.42 -26.27
C ASP A 141 -15.59 -34.50 -25.93
N GLY A 142 -16.56 -34.41 -26.84
CA GLY A 142 -17.74 -33.55 -26.72
C GLY A 142 -17.45 -32.08 -26.99
N ASN A 143 -16.28 -31.75 -27.55
CA ASN A 143 -15.95 -30.42 -28.04
C ASN A 143 -16.24 -30.30 -29.54
N ASP A 144 -17.35 -29.67 -29.89
CA ASP A 144 -17.75 -29.43 -31.29
C ASP A 144 -16.72 -28.61 -32.09
N CYS A 145 -15.75 -27.97 -31.42
CA CYS A 145 -14.71 -27.17 -32.04
C CYS A 145 -13.40 -27.93 -32.31
N THR A 146 -13.35 -29.22 -32.04
CA THR A 146 -12.27 -30.10 -32.49
C THR A 146 -12.79 -31.10 -33.51
N THR A 147 -11.95 -31.39 -34.52
CA THR A 147 -12.11 -32.63 -35.27
C THR A 147 -11.34 -33.71 -34.52
N ASP A 148 -12.09 -34.64 -33.96
CA ASP A 148 -11.51 -35.75 -33.21
C ASP A 148 -11.09 -36.85 -34.18
N LEU A 149 -9.83 -37.24 -34.17
CA LEU A 149 -9.28 -38.22 -35.10
C LEU A 149 -8.59 -39.35 -34.35
N CYS A 150 -8.90 -40.57 -34.79
CA CYS A 150 -8.18 -41.76 -34.37
C CYS A 150 -7.04 -42.03 -35.37
N GLU A 151 -5.86 -41.46 -35.11
CA GLU A 151 -4.71 -41.54 -36.02
C GLU A 151 -3.81 -42.74 -35.72
N ALA A 152 -3.23 -43.32 -36.76
CA ALA A 152 -2.24 -44.39 -36.64
C ALA A 152 -0.87 -43.82 -36.22
N HIS A 153 -0.23 -44.47 -35.27
CA HIS A 153 1.13 -44.18 -34.83
C HIS A 153 2.10 -45.27 -35.33
N ASN A 154 3.39 -44.92 -35.40
CA ASN A 154 4.45 -45.89 -35.66
C ASN A 154 4.37 -47.03 -34.63
N LYS A 155 4.50 -48.28 -35.12
CA LYS A 155 4.27 -49.55 -34.40
C LYS A 155 2.82 -50.07 -34.35
N GLY A 156 1.91 -49.52 -35.17
CA GLY A 156 0.58 -50.13 -35.43
C GLY A 156 -0.48 -49.86 -34.35
N LYS A 157 -0.22 -48.95 -33.41
CA LYS A 157 -1.18 -48.50 -32.40
C LYS A 157 -1.84 -47.20 -32.84
N LYS A 158 -3.10 -46.97 -32.44
CA LYS A 158 -3.81 -45.71 -32.73
C LYS A 158 -4.05 -44.91 -31.45
N TYR A 159 -4.15 -43.59 -31.59
CA TYR A 159 -4.36 -42.64 -30.50
C TYR A 159 -5.30 -41.53 -30.94
N CYS A 160 -5.92 -40.85 -29.97
CA CYS A 160 -6.78 -39.71 -30.23
C CYS A 160 -5.98 -38.44 -30.46
N LYS A 161 -6.32 -37.73 -31.54
CA LYS A 161 -5.78 -36.43 -31.90
C LYS A 161 -6.92 -35.49 -32.20
N GLN A 162 -7.03 -34.48 -31.37
CA GLN A 162 -7.96 -33.37 -31.56
C GLN A 162 -7.31 -32.33 -32.46
N ILE A 163 -7.93 -32.04 -33.61
CA ILE A 163 -7.53 -30.94 -34.48
C ILE A 163 -8.51 -29.78 -34.26
N PRO A 164 -8.12 -28.69 -33.57
CA PRO A 164 -9.01 -27.55 -33.36
C PRO A 164 -9.34 -26.85 -34.68
N PHE A 165 -10.62 -26.48 -34.85
CA PHE A 165 -11.04 -25.59 -35.93
C PHE A 165 -10.65 -24.15 -35.61
N PHE A 166 -9.85 -23.53 -36.48
CA PHE A 166 -9.39 -22.15 -36.28
C PHE A 166 -10.58 -21.18 -36.19
N GLY A 167 -10.70 -20.48 -35.06
CA GLY A 167 -11.76 -19.52 -34.77
C GLY A 167 -13.02 -20.09 -34.11
N CYS A 168 -13.11 -21.40 -33.91
CA CYS A 168 -14.19 -22.06 -33.16
C CYS A 168 -13.83 -22.15 -31.67
N CYS A 169 -14.83 -22.07 -30.80
CA CYS A 169 -14.68 -22.31 -29.36
C CYS A 169 -15.95 -22.92 -28.74
N ALA A 170 -15.81 -23.66 -27.64
CA ALA A 170 -16.91 -24.07 -26.77
C ALA A 170 -16.93 -23.24 -25.48
N THR A 171 -15.76 -22.75 -25.05
CA THR A 171 -15.54 -21.96 -23.84
C THR A 171 -14.51 -20.85 -24.11
N ASP A 172 -14.45 -19.83 -23.23
CA ASP A 172 -13.43 -18.78 -23.31
C ASP A 172 -11.99 -19.34 -23.25
N PHE A 173 -11.80 -20.55 -22.69
CA PHE A 173 -10.49 -21.22 -22.62
C PHE A 173 -10.00 -21.72 -23.99
N ASP A 174 -10.92 -22.08 -24.90
CA ASP A 174 -10.57 -22.49 -26.26
C ASP A 174 -10.01 -21.33 -27.09
N CYS A 175 -10.27 -20.10 -26.63
CA CYS A 175 -9.73 -18.88 -27.21
C CYS A 175 -8.36 -18.53 -26.57
N ASP A 176 -7.37 -19.43 -26.68
CA ASP A 176 -6.04 -19.20 -26.10
C ASP A 176 -5.07 -18.43 -27.04
N SER A 177 -4.91 -17.14 -26.71
CA SER A 177 -3.69 -16.32 -26.59
C SER A 177 -2.63 -16.19 -27.70
N SER A 178 -3.01 -15.76 -28.91
CA SER A 178 -2.04 -15.06 -29.79
C SER A 178 -2.47 -13.67 -30.26
N SER A 179 -3.52 -13.08 -29.69
CA SER A 179 -3.85 -11.69 -30.03
C SER A 179 -2.67 -10.81 -29.64
N ALA A 180 -1.97 -10.30 -30.66
CA ALA A 180 -0.90 -9.34 -30.49
C ALA A 180 -1.42 -8.05 -29.82
N ASN A 181 -2.74 -7.85 -29.84
CA ASN A 181 -3.43 -6.80 -29.14
C ASN A 181 -3.79 -7.23 -27.71
N LYS A 182 -3.08 -6.69 -26.73
CA LYS A 182 -3.36 -6.90 -25.30
C LYS A 182 -4.50 -6.04 -24.75
N CYS A 183 -5.17 -5.28 -25.60
CA CYS A 183 -6.34 -4.46 -25.27
C CYS A 183 -7.66 -5.13 -25.57
N VAL A 184 -7.63 -6.43 -25.81
CA VAL A 184 -8.82 -7.25 -25.98
C VAL A 184 -8.66 -8.50 -25.14
N THR A 185 -9.79 -9.02 -24.68
CA THR A 185 -9.88 -10.34 -24.08
C THR A 185 -10.65 -11.21 -25.07
N PRO A 186 -10.03 -12.24 -25.65
CA PRO A 186 -10.74 -13.13 -26.54
C PRO A 186 -11.78 -13.92 -25.74
N LYS A 187 -13.02 -13.95 -26.23
CA LYS A 187 -14.16 -14.64 -25.62
C LYS A 187 -14.87 -15.52 -26.62
N CYS A 188 -15.47 -16.59 -26.14
CA CYS A 188 -16.31 -17.44 -26.95
C CYS A 188 -17.72 -16.88 -27.04
N ILE A 189 -18.10 -16.37 -28.22
CA ILE A 189 -19.41 -15.80 -28.47
C ILE A 189 -20.05 -16.59 -29.62
N ALA A 190 -21.16 -17.28 -29.32
CA ALA A 190 -21.91 -18.10 -30.28
C ALA A 190 -21.04 -19.14 -31.03
N GLY A 191 -20.14 -19.81 -30.31
CA GLY A 191 -19.28 -20.85 -30.88
C GLY A 191 -18.06 -20.32 -31.66
N SER A 192 -17.81 -19.02 -31.64
CA SER A 192 -16.66 -18.38 -32.31
C SER A 192 -15.88 -17.45 -31.38
N CYS A 193 -14.56 -17.44 -31.50
CA CYS A 193 -13.72 -16.54 -30.73
C CYS A 193 -13.86 -15.11 -31.24
N SER A 194 -14.18 -14.18 -30.32
CA SER A 194 -14.31 -12.75 -30.60
C SER A 194 -13.52 -11.94 -29.58
N ASP A 195 -12.84 -10.91 -30.06
CA ASP A 195 -12.04 -10.02 -29.23
C ASP A 195 -12.95 -8.98 -28.55
N VAL A 196 -13.10 -9.10 -27.23
CA VAL A 196 -13.85 -8.13 -26.43
C VAL A 196 -12.91 -7.01 -25.96
N PRO A 197 -13.15 -5.74 -26.33
CA PRO A 197 -12.31 -4.63 -25.91
C PRO A 197 -12.15 -4.54 -24.39
N LYS A 198 -10.91 -4.35 -23.95
CA LYS A 198 -10.60 -4.02 -22.57
C LYS A 198 -11.13 -2.62 -22.28
N ASN A 199 -11.96 -2.50 -21.25
CA ASN A 199 -12.41 -1.20 -20.80
C ASN A 199 -11.30 -0.49 -20.01
N CYS A 200 -10.85 0.66 -20.51
CA CYS A 200 -9.90 1.54 -19.82
C CYS A 200 -10.52 2.86 -19.37
N ASP A 201 -11.83 3.04 -19.54
CA ASP A 201 -12.57 4.22 -19.09
C ASP A 201 -12.48 4.37 -17.57
N ASP A 202 -11.99 5.51 -17.11
CA ASP A 202 -11.88 5.84 -15.68
C ASP A 202 -13.07 6.65 -15.15
N GLY A 203 -14.07 6.89 -15.99
CA GLY A 203 -15.27 7.64 -15.67
C GLY A 203 -15.07 9.16 -15.66
N ILE A 204 -13.90 9.66 -16.06
CA ILE A 204 -13.60 11.10 -16.07
C ILE A 204 -13.75 11.65 -17.49
N THR A 205 -14.82 12.43 -17.72
CA THR A 205 -15.17 12.93 -19.07
C THR A 205 -14.12 13.75 -19.82
N CYS A 206 -13.05 14.19 -19.16
CA CYS A 206 -11.96 14.96 -19.78
C CYS A 206 -10.65 14.19 -19.94
N THR A 207 -10.53 12.97 -19.44
CA THR A 207 -9.39 12.12 -19.77
C THR A 207 -9.59 11.52 -21.16
N VAL A 208 -8.48 11.26 -21.82
CA VAL A 208 -8.46 10.44 -23.03
C VAL A 208 -7.97 9.07 -22.60
N ASP A 209 -8.92 8.14 -22.50
CA ASP A 209 -8.64 6.76 -22.12
C ASP A 209 -8.13 6.00 -23.34
N SER A 210 -7.05 5.27 -23.12
CA SER A 210 -6.39 4.51 -24.16
C SER A 210 -5.81 3.24 -23.58
N CYS A 211 -5.66 2.24 -24.45
CA CYS A 211 -5.02 1.00 -24.08
C CYS A 211 -3.84 0.74 -25.02
N SER A 212 -2.68 0.43 -24.42
CA SER A 212 -1.48 0.06 -25.15
C SER A 212 -1.62 -1.35 -25.72
N VAL A 213 -1.76 -1.46 -27.04
CA VAL A 213 -1.93 -2.77 -27.73
C VAL A 213 -0.79 -3.75 -27.44
N ALA A 214 0.43 -3.27 -27.14
CA ALA A 214 1.58 -4.13 -26.87
C ALA A 214 1.66 -4.64 -25.41
N THR A 215 1.14 -3.87 -24.45
CA THR A 215 1.30 -4.17 -23.00
C THR A 215 -0.02 -4.44 -22.29
N GLY A 216 -1.15 -4.01 -22.86
CA GLY A 216 -2.47 -4.05 -22.24
C GLY A 216 -2.62 -3.01 -21.13
N ALA A 217 -1.66 -2.11 -20.97
CA ALA A 217 -1.72 -1.06 -19.96
C ALA A 217 -2.74 0.02 -20.37
N CYS A 218 -3.61 0.41 -19.44
CA CYS A 218 -4.50 1.56 -19.61
C CYS A 218 -3.74 2.86 -19.33
N SER A 219 -4.08 3.92 -20.06
CA SER A 219 -3.59 5.27 -19.85
C SER A 219 -4.73 6.25 -20.04
N ASN A 220 -4.91 7.13 -19.04
CA ASN A 220 -6.00 8.10 -19.00
C ASN A 220 -5.35 9.48 -18.99
N GLN A 221 -5.12 10.02 -20.18
CA GLN A 221 -4.33 11.23 -20.32
C GLN A 221 -5.22 12.47 -20.21
N LEU A 222 -4.92 13.38 -19.27
CA LEU A 222 -5.55 14.69 -19.24
C LEU A 222 -4.98 15.58 -20.36
N PRO A 223 -5.80 16.15 -21.25
CA PRO A 223 -5.35 17.07 -22.29
C PRO A 223 -4.73 18.35 -21.72
N ALA A 224 -3.73 18.89 -22.42
CA ALA A 224 -2.97 20.07 -21.97
C ALA A 224 -3.81 21.35 -21.78
N ASN A 225 -5.03 21.42 -22.32
CA ASN A 225 -5.93 22.56 -22.17
C ASN A 225 -7.02 22.36 -21.11
N LYS A 226 -6.86 21.37 -20.22
CA LYS A 226 -7.83 21.04 -19.18
C LYS A 226 -7.17 20.87 -17.81
N CYS A 227 -7.93 21.16 -16.77
CA CYS A 227 -7.63 20.77 -15.40
C CYS A 227 -8.66 19.73 -14.94
N LEU A 228 -8.22 18.83 -14.06
CA LEU A 228 -9.05 17.91 -13.30
C LEU A 228 -8.95 18.32 -11.82
N ILE A 229 -9.89 19.14 -11.35
CA ILE A 229 -9.87 19.70 -10.00
C ILE A 229 -11.07 19.15 -9.24
N ASP A 230 -10.83 18.59 -8.05
CA ASP A 230 -11.87 17.95 -7.23
C ASP A 230 -12.72 16.89 -8.00
N GLY A 231 -12.08 16.17 -8.93
CA GLY A 231 -12.74 15.17 -9.78
C GLY A 231 -13.60 15.75 -10.91
N MET A 232 -13.62 17.07 -11.08
CA MET A 232 -14.35 17.76 -12.13
C MET A 232 -13.42 18.34 -13.20
N CYS A 233 -13.91 18.32 -14.43
CA CYS A 233 -13.19 18.79 -15.60
C CYS A 233 -13.42 20.29 -15.82
N HIS A 234 -12.32 21.05 -15.85
CA HIS A 234 -12.35 22.49 -16.11
C HIS A 234 -11.52 22.82 -17.34
N GLY A 235 -12.04 23.69 -18.21
CA GLY A 235 -11.27 24.23 -19.32
C GLY A 235 -10.23 25.23 -18.85
N ALA A 236 -9.10 25.33 -19.55
CA ALA A 236 -8.09 26.36 -19.31
C ALA A 236 -8.73 27.76 -19.23
N GLY A 237 -8.41 28.52 -18.19
CA GLY A 237 -8.95 29.85 -17.92
C GLY A 237 -10.31 29.87 -17.23
N ALA A 238 -10.96 28.72 -16.97
CA ALA A 238 -12.18 28.68 -16.16
C ALA A 238 -11.91 29.27 -14.78
N ALA A 239 -12.81 30.11 -14.26
CA ALA A 239 -12.66 30.70 -12.94
C ALA A 239 -13.20 29.78 -11.84
N LYS A 240 -12.49 29.72 -10.70
CA LYS A 240 -12.97 29.01 -9.52
C LYS A 240 -14.24 29.70 -9.00
N PRO A 241 -15.36 28.97 -8.83
CA PRO A 241 -16.55 29.52 -8.20
C PRO A 241 -16.24 30.12 -6.81
N GLY A 242 -16.78 31.30 -6.53
CA GLY A 242 -16.56 32.01 -5.25
C GLY A 242 -15.20 32.70 -5.08
N SER A 243 -14.28 32.60 -6.04
CA SER A 243 -12.95 33.26 -5.95
C SER A 243 -12.91 34.71 -6.43
N GLY A 244 -14.04 35.26 -6.89
CA GLY A 244 -14.07 36.57 -7.54
C GLY A 244 -13.25 36.64 -8.85
N GLY A 245 -12.88 35.49 -9.43
CA GLY A 245 -12.08 35.41 -10.66
C GLY A 245 -10.56 35.44 -10.45
N CYS A 246 -10.09 35.32 -9.21
CA CYS A 246 -8.66 35.33 -8.88
C CYS A 246 -8.00 33.97 -8.86
N GLN A 247 -8.78 32.89 -8.90
CA GLN A 247 -8.24 31.57 -9.16
C GLN A 247 -8.82 31.04 -10.47
N LEU A 248 -7.97 30.45 -11.30
CA LEU A 248 -8.31 29.93 -12.61
C LEU A 248 -7.80 28.48 -12.75
N CYS A 249 -8.37 27.73 -13.68
CA CYS A 249 -7.72 26.53 -14.20
C CYS A 249 -6.57 26.96 -15.11
N GLN A 250 -5.33 26.65 -14.73
CA GLN A 250 -4.13 26.90 -15.53
C GLN A 250 -3.35 25.59 -15.67
N PRO A 251 -3.63 24.77 -16.71
CA PRO A 251 -3.03 23.44 -16.86
C PRO A 251 -1.50 23.45 -16.90
N ASP A 252 -0.89 24.51 -17.45
CA ASP A 252 0.56 24.69 -17.51
C ASP A 252 1.21 25.00 -16.14
N LYS A 253 0.40 25.35 -15.13
CA LYS A 253 0.86 25.63 -13.77
C LYS A 253 0.57 24.46 -12.84
N ASP A 254 -0.69 24.06 -12.78
CA ASP A 254 -1.14 22.87 -12.06
C ASP A 254 -2.49 22.44 -12.66
N ALA A 255 -2.52 21.23 -13.21
CA ALA A 255 -3.73 20.67 -13.81
C ALA A 255 -4.65 20.01 -12.78
N SER A 256 -4.24 19.89 -11.52
CA SER A 256 -5.03 19.27 -10.45
C SER A 256 -5.51 20.23 -9.37
N LEU A 257 -5.04 21.48 -9.39
CA LEU A 257 -5.43 22.52 -8.43
C LEU A 257 -5.84 23.83 -9.11
N TRP A 258 -6.71 24.58 -8.43
CA TRP A 258 -6.96 25.98 -8.77
C TRP A 258 -5.72 26.81 -8.52
N THR A 259 -5.31 27.60 -9.51
CA THR A 259 -4.10 28.42 -9.43
C THR A 259 -4.45 29.90 -9.47
N SER A 260 -3.69 30.71 -8.74
CA SER A 260 -3.91 32.15 -8.71
C SER A 260 -3.64 32.78 -10.08
N LYS A 261 -4.57 33.64 -10.52
CA LYS A 261 -4.49 34.37 -11.78
C LYS A 261 -3.20 35.19 -11.83
N VAL A 262 -2.53 35.19 -12.98
CA VAL A 262 -1.30 35.95 -13.22
C VAL A 262 -1.48 37.41 -12.80
N GLY A 263 -0.54 37.92 -12.01
CA GLY A 263 -0.56 39.29 -11.49
C GLY A 263 -1.42 39.48 -10.23
N SER A 264 -1.92 38.41 -9.62
CA SER A 264 -2.69 38.46 -8.38
C SER A 264 -2.40 37.28 -7.46
N CYS A 265 -2.60 37.50 -6.16
CA CYS A 265 -2.66 36.46 -5.15
C CYS A 265 -4.11 36.27 -4.69
N PHE A 266 -4.46 35.05 -4.28
CA PHE A 266 -5.71 34.73 -3.60
C PHE A 266 -5.45 34.49 -2.12
N ILE A 267 -5.65 35.52 -1.29
CA ILE A 267 -5.27 35.46 0.13
C ILE A 267 -6.50 35.69 0.99
N GLU A 268 -6.75 34.77 1.92
CA GLU A 268 -7.88 34.84 2.87
C GLU A 268 -9.25 35.04 2.17
N GLY A 269 -9.42 34.45 0.99
CA GLY A 269 -10.65 34.57 0.21
C GLY A 269 -10.73 35.82 -0.67
N VAL A 270 -9.69 36.65 -0.69
CA VAL A 270 -9.69 37.94 -1.38
C VAL A 270 -8.64 37.99 -2.49
N CYS A 271 -9.02 38.63 -3.58
CA CYS A 271 -8.15 39.03 -4.68
C CYS A 271 -7.19 40.14 -4.25
N VAL A 272 -5.90 39.84 -4.16
CA VAL A 272 -4.86 40.83 -3.85
C VAL A 272 -3.99 41.06 -5.08
N ALA A 273 -3.87 42.30 -5.54
CA ALA A 273 -3.03 42.63 -6.68
C ALA A 273 -1.54 42.41 -6.34
N ALA A 274 -0.74 41.97 -7.32
CA ALA A 274 0.70 41.86 -7.17
C ALA A 274 1.32 43.17 -6.65
N GLY A 275 2.19 43.06 -5.65
CA GLY A 275 2.85 44.20 -5.01
C GLY A 275 2.01 44.92 -3.95
N ALA A 276 0.71 44.62 -3.80
CA ALA A 276 -0.07 45.15 -2.69
C ALA A 276 0.47 44.61 -1.36
N LYS A 277 0.52 45.47 -0.35
CA LYS A 277 0.94 45.14 1.01
C LYS A 277 -0.26 44.76 1.88
N ALA A 278 -0.04 43.97 2.92
CA ALA A 278 -1.07 43.74 3.93
C ALA A 278 -1.45 45.07 4.60
N SER A 279 -2.73 45.22 4.93
CA SER A 279 -3.33 46.50 5.31
C SER A 279 -3.17 46.88 6.80
N SER A 280 -2.53 46.03 7.61
CA SER A 280 -2.29 46.33 9.02
C SER A 280 -0.90 46.98 9.22
N ALA A 281 -0.78 47.83 10.23
CA ALA A 281 0.50 48.45 10.59
C ALA A 281 1.53 47.41 11.10
N THR A 282 1.08 46.25 11.59
CA THR A 282 1.96 45.16 12.06
C THR A 282 2.43 44.24 10.95
N ASP A 283 1.72 44.23 9.80
CA ASP A 283 1.91 43.31 8.68
C ASP A 283 2.50 44.00 7.44
N GLU A 284 2.98 45.23 7.55
CA GLU A 284 3.39 46.06 6.40
C GLU A 284 4.52 45.46 5.53
N CYS A 285 5.26 44.49 6.06
CA CYS A 285 6.30 43.76 5.36
C CYS A 285 5.79 42.51 4.63
N ARG A 286 4.48 42.23 4.67
CA ARG A 286 3.84 41.19 3.87
C ARG A 286 3.36 41.80 2.57
N VAL A 287 3.66 41.13 1.46
CA VAL A 287 3.35 41.57 0.10
C VAL A 287 2.78 40.42 -0.72
N CYS A 288 1.82 40.71 -1.59
CA CYS A 288 1.42 39.75 -2.61
C CYS A 288 2.52 39.63 -3.66
N ASN A 289 3.16 38.46 -3.72
CA ASN A 289 4.11 38.11 -4.76
C ASN A 289 3.68 36.79 -5.43
N PRO A 290 2.90 36.86 -6.52
CA PRO A 290 2.35 35.66 -7.16
C PRO A 290 3.41 34.75 -7.79
N ASP A 291 4.62 35.26 -8.05
CA ASP A 291 5.73 34.45 -8.56
C ASP A 291 6.36 33.57 -7.46
N LYS A 292 6.21 33.96 -6.19
CA LYS A 292 6.67 33.18 -5.02
C LYS A 292 5.57 32.31 -4.45
N ASN A 293 4.41 32.91 -4.17
CA ASN A 293 3.26 32.22 -3.62
C ASN A 293 1.98 32.96 -4.03
N GLY A 294 1.15 32.29 -4.83
CA GLY A 294 -0.12 32.83 -5.28
C GLY A 294 -1.20 32.84 -4.20
N ASP A 295 -1.13 31.97 -3.20
CA ASP A 295 -2.26 31.77 -2.25
C ASP A 295 -1.92 32.21 -0.82
N ALA A 296 -0.77 32.84 -0.61
CA ALA A 296 -0.38 33.39 0.68
C ALA A 296 0.48 34.65 0.52
N TRP A 297 0.52 35.44 1.60
CA TRP A 297 1.43 36.58 1.69
C TRP A 297 2.90 36.14 1.65
N SER A 298 3.69 36.81 0.83
CA SER A 298 5.15 36.70 0.85
C SER A 298 5.75 37.76 1.76
N VAL A 299 6.94 37.52 2.31
CA VAL A 299 7.68 38.52 3.08
C VAL A 299 8.53 39.39 2.15
N THR A 300 8.44 40.70 2.30
CA THR A 300 9.16 41.70 1.51
C THR A 300 10.68 41.52 1.72
N THR A 301 11.46 41.75 0.67
CA THR A 301 12.92 41.69 0.75
C THR A 301 13.44 42.63 1.82
N GLY A 302 14.33 42.15 2.69
CA GLY A 302 14.89 42.94 3.80
C GLY A 302 14.08 42.89 5.09
N ASN A 303 13.05 42.05 5.17
CA ASN A 303 12.24 41.86 6.38
C ASN A 303 12.10 40.38 6.77
N CYS A 304 11.86 40.17 8.07
CA CYS A 304 11.39 38.91 8.63
C CYS A 304 9.96 39.10 9.16
N TRP A 305 9.14 38.07 9.00
CA TRP A 305 7.81 37.91 9.56
C TRP A 305 7.86 36.84 10.65
N ILE A 306 7.90 37.26 11.91
CA ILE A 306 8.11 36.33 13.03
C ILE A 306 7.02 36.60 14.08
N ASP A 307 6.30 35.55 14.48
CA ASP A 307 5.25 35.59 15.50
C ASP A 307 4.18 36.68 15.27
N GLY A 308 3.81 36.90 14.01
CA GLY A 308 2.78 37.88 13.64
C GLY A 308 3.28 39.33 13.57
N GLN A 309 4.59 39.56 13.56
CA GLN A 309 5.19 40.89 13.51
C GLN A 309 6.27 41.01 12.44
N CYS A 310 6.34 42.21 11.85
CA CYS A 310 7.38 42.59 10.91
C CYS A 310 8.62 43.14 11.59
N TYR A 311 9.77 42.54 11.29
CA TYR A 311 11.08 43.00 11.72
C TYR A 311 11.92 43.38 10.50
N ALA A 312 12.56 44.55 10.54
CA ALA A 312 13.55 44.92 9.54
C ALA A 312 14.85 44.12 9.74
N ALA A 313 15.61 43.90 8.67
CA ALA A 313 16.93 43.28 8.74
C ALA A 313 17.81 43.96 9.80
N GLY A 314 18.45 43.15 10.65
CA GLY A 314 19.33 43.63 11.72
C GLY A 314 18.61 43.97 13.03
N VAL A 315 17.28 43.97 13.08
CA VAL A 315 16.56 44.12 14.37
C VAL A 315 16.79 42.87 15.21
N VAL A 316 17.23 43.06 16.45
CA VAL A 316 17.46 41.97 17.41
C VAL A 316 16.16 41.50 18.05
N ASN A 317 16.10 40.22 18.41
CA ASN A 317 14.96 39.63 19.10
C ASN A 317 14.78 40.27 20.48
N PRO A 318 13.64 40.93 20.78
CA PRO A 318 13.43 41.58 22.07
C PRO A 318 13.50 40.61 23.27
N ALA A 319 13.15 39.34 23.07
CA ALA A 319 13.24 38.32 24.13
C ALA A 319 14.68 37.84 24.36
N GLN A 320 15.56 37.95 23.36
CA GLN A 320 16.95 37.46 23.39
C GLN A 320 17.88 38.35 22.53
N PRO A 321 18.05 39.63 22.90
CA PRO A 321 18.66 40.64 22.03
C PRO A 321 20.14 40.38 21.71
N ASP A 322 20.86 39.71 22.62
CA ASP A 322 22.28 39.38 22.44
C ASP A 322 22.50 38.11 21.60
N CYS A 323 21.42 37.43 21.20
CA CYS A 323 21.52 36.10 20.62
C CYS A 323 20.98 35.99 19.20
N SER A 324 19.84 36.62 18.93
CA SER A 324 19.13 36.39 17.70
C SER A 324 18.64 37.69 17.07
N VAL A 325 18.61 37.68 15.75
CA VAL A 325 18.44 38.86 14.91
C VAL A 325 17.68 38.49 13.65
N CYS A 326 16.89 39.41 13.13
CA CYS A 326 16.24 39.24 11.84
C CYS A 326 17.30 39.29 10.73
N THR A 327 17.52 38.15 10.07
CA THR A 327 18.42 38.03 8.91
C THR A 327 17.64 37.44 7.72
N PRO A 328 16.93 38.27 6.95
CA PRO A 328 16.01 37.82 5.88
C PRO A 328 16.65 36.99 4.77
N SER A 329 17.96 37.11 4.58
CA SER A 329 18.72 36.32 3.60
C SER A 329 18.98 34.88 4.05
N ILE A 330 18.77 34.57 5.33
CA ILE A 330 18.90 33.22 5.89
C ILE A 330 17.51 32.65 6.13
N HIS A 331 16.69 33.31 6.96
CA HIS A 331 15.30 32.94 7.22
C HIS A 331 14.43 34.19 7.26
N GLN A 332 13.25 34.13 6.62
CA GLN A 332 12.27 35.22 6.66
C GLN A 332 11.14 34.97 7.66
N ASP A 333 11.01 33.75 8.19
CA ASP A 333 9.94 33.31 9.09
C ASP A 333 10.43 32.92 10.49
N SER A 334 11.73 33.04 10.74
CA SER A 334 12.35 32.70 12.01
C SER A 334 13.56 33.58 12.31
N TRP A 335 13.89 33.68 13.60
CA TRP A 335 15.08 34.39 14.05
C TRP A 335 16.36 33.66 13.61
N SER A 336 17.39 34.41 13.23
CA SER A 336 18.73 33.87 12.92
C SER A 336 19.71 34.23 14.03
N GLY A 337 20.86 33.54 14.10
CA GLY A 337 21.91 33.88 15.08
C GLY A 337 22.48 35.27 14.85
N ALA A 338 22.63 36.04 15.92
CA ALA A 338 23.35 37.31 15.93
C ALA A 338 24.84 37.11 15.64
N ALA A 339 25.57 38.20 15.39
CA ALA A 339 26.99 38.15 15.06
C ALA A 339 27.80 37.34 16.09
N GLY A 340 28.51 36.31 15.63
CA GLY A 340 29.30 35.43 16.49
C GLY A 340 28.50 34.42 17.32
N LYS A 341 27.19 34.28 17.08
CA LYS A 341 26.29 33.33 17.73
C LYS A 341 25.57 32.45 16.70
N CYS A 342 25.13 31.29 17.14
CA CYS A 342 24.15 30.48 16.41
C CYS A 342 22.84 30.48 17.18
N PHE A 343 21.72 30.63 16.46
CA PHE A 343 20.38 30.50 17.02
C PHE A 343 19.66 29.36 16.32
N ILE A 344 19.49 28.25 17.03
CA ILE A 344 19.05 26.98 16.44
C ILE A 344 18.06 26.33 17.40
N ALA A 345 16.85 26.01 16.91
CA ALA A 345 15.77 25.42 17.71
C ALA A 345 15.49 26.18 19.03
N GLY A 346 15.54 27.52 18.99
CA GLY A 346 15.31 28.38 20.16
C GLY A 346 16.51 28.48 21.13
N GLN A 347 17.60 27.78 20.86
CA GLN A 347 18.79 27.80 21.70
C GLN A 347 19.82 28.81 21.21
N CYS A 348 20.41 29.53 22.17
CA CYS A 348 21.51 30.43 21.93
C CYS A 348 22.85 29.74 22.16
N LEU A 349 23.65 29.62 21.12
CA LEU A 349 24.97 28.98 21.18
C LEU A 349 26.05 29.98 20.80
N SER A 350 27.09 30.07 21.63
CA SER A 350 28.32 30.78 21.30
C SER A 350 29.20 29.90 20.42
N GLN A 351 30.13 30.52 19.70
CA GLN A 351 31.13 29.79 18.91
C GLN A 351 31.78 28.65 19.70
N GLY A 352 31.77 27.45 19.13
CA GLY A 352 32.30 26.22 19.72
C GLY A 352 31.38 25.51 20.71
N GLN A 353 30.23 26.08 21.07
CA GLN A 353 29.28 25.42 21.98
C GLN A 353 28.44 24.38 21.25
N SER A 354 28.12 23.29 21.95
CA SER A 354 27.21 22.24 21.52
C SER A 354 25.88 22.31 22.28
N PRO A 355 24.75 21.95 21.64
CA PRO A 355 23.51 21.69 22.38
C PRO A 355 23.69 20.58 23.43
N PRO A 356 22.91 20.58 24.52
CA PRO A 356 22.90 19.48 25.49
C PRO A 356 22.61 18.14 24.81
N GLY A 357 23.47 17.14 25.03
CA GLY A 357 23.33 15.80 24.42
C GLY A 357 23.82 15.68 22.98
N ALA A 358 24.35 16.76 22.39
CA ALA A 358 24.76 16.83 20.98
C ALA A 358 26.24 17.23 20.83
N SER A 359 27.13 16.59 21.58
CA SER A 359 28.55 16.97 21.69
C SER A 359 29.34 16.90 20.37
N CYS A 360 28.87 16.14 19.39
CA CYS A 360 29.50 16.00 18.07
C CYS A 360 29.12 17.12 17.09
N VAL A 361 28.23 18.04 17.47
CA VAL A 361 27.87 19.20 16.66
C VAL A 361 28.17 20.48 17.42
N THR A 362 28.71 21.48 16.75
CA THR A 362 29.14 22.74 17.37
C THR A 362 28.61 23.94 16.61
N CYS A 363 28.40 25.03 17.32
CA CYS A 363 28.11 26.32 16.71
C CYS A 363 29.38 26.88 16.05
N GLN A 364 29.33 27.06 14.72
CA GLN A 364 30.37 27.77 13.98
C GLN A 364 29.72 28.92 13.18
N PRO A 365 29.58 30.11 13.79
CA PRO A 365 28.82 31.22 13.22
C PRO A 365 29.47 31.81 11.95
N ALA A 366 30.77 31.59 11.74
CA ALA A 366 31.45 31.93 10.51
C ALA A 366 31.02 31.04 9.32
N SER A 367 30.58 29.81 9.59
CA SER A 367 30.08 28.87 8.60
C SER A 367 28.56 29.00 8.43
N SER A 368 27.82 29.03 9.54
CA SER A 368 26.38 29.24 9.57
C SER A 368 25.92 29.71 10.94
N THR A 369 24.99 30.67 10.99
CA THR A 369 24.36 31.15 12.24
C THR A 369 23.05 30.42 12.55
N SER A 370 22.57 29.55 11.65
CA SER A 370 21.30 28.81 11.79
C SER A 370 21.44 27.31 11.61
N ALA A 371 22.65 26.80 11.39
CA ALA A 371 22.94 25.38 11.31
C ALA A 371 24.18 25.04 12.16
N LEU A 372 24.16 23.87 12.79
CA LEU A 372 25.32 23.37 13.53
C LEU A 372 26.32 22.75 12.56
N THR A 373 27.60 22.86 12.89
CA THR A 373 28.66 22.18 12.16
C THR A 373 28.99 20.86 12.83
N ILE A 374 29.00 19.79 12.04
CA ILE A 374 29.33 18.45 12.50
C ILE A 374 30.84 18.34 12.68
N SER A 375 31.27 17.90 13.85
CA SER A 375 32.67 17.73 14.21
C SER A 375 33.33 16.65 13.34
N ALA A 376 34.63 16.79 13.10
CA ALA A 376 35.39 15.79 12.37
C ALA A 376 35.32 14.42 13.07
N LYS A 377 35.32 13.34 12.27
CA LYS A 377 35.25 11.93 12.74
C LYS A 377 33.98 11.59 13.54
N THR A 378 32.88 12.29 13.27
CA THR A 378 31.58 12.00 13.87
C THR A 378 30.47 12.19 12.85
N CYS A 379 29.34 11.53 13.09
CA CYS A 379 28.13 11.72 12.33
C CYS A 379 27.00 12.23 13.24
N TRP A 380 26.18 13.12 12.70
CA TRP A 380 24.95 13.60 13.31
C TRP A 380 23.75 13.04 12.54
N ILE A 381 23.15 11.97 13.07
CA ILE A 381 22.11 11.22 12.36
C ILE A 381 20.89 11.16 13.27
N SER A 382 19.74 11.60 12.76
CA SER A 382 18.46 11.58 13.48
C SER A 382 18.50 12.24 14.88
N GLY A 383 19.31 13.29 15.04
CA GLY A 383 19.43 14.01 16.31
C GLY A 383 20.37 13.37 17.33
N GLN A 384 21.15 12.36 16.93
CA GLN A 384 22.13 11.68 17.80
C GLN A 384 23.54 11.72 17.20
N CYS A 385 24.51 11.62 18.10
CA CYS A 385 25.93 11.58 17.78
C CYS A 385 26.44 10.16 17.68
N TYR A 386 27.14 9.88 16.59
CA TYR A 386 27.84 8.62 16.35
C TYR A 386 29.31 8.90 16.09
N ASN A 387 30.19 8.11 16.70
CA ASN A 387 31.62 8.19 16.41
C ASN A 387 31.92 7.52 15.07
N GLU A 388 33.01 7.92 14.40
CA GLU A 388 33.51 7.25 13.20
C GLU A 388 33.60 5.72 13.42
N GLY A 389 33.02 4.95 12.50
CA GLY A 389 32.97 3.49 12.55
C GLY A 389 31.87 2.90 13.45
N GLN A 390 31.10 3.72 14.18
CA GLN A 390 29.97 3.24 14.98
C GLN A 390 28.80 2.86 14.07
N SER A 391 28.18 1.70 14.34
CA SER A 391 27.05 1.21 13.55
C SER A 391 25.69 1.51 14.19
N ASP A 392 24.64 1.43 13.36
CA ASP A 392 23.26 1.39 13.84
C ASP A 392 22.94 0.03 14.48
N ALA A 393 21.70 -0.14 14.97
CA ALA A 393 21.24 -1.38 15.57
C ALA A 393 21.25 -2.59 14.61
N ASN A 394 21.28 -2.36 13.30
CA ASN A 394 21.34 -3.40 12.29
C ASN A 394 22.79 -3.82 11.96
N ALA A 395 23.78 -3.07 12.46
CA ALA A 395 25.20 -3.24 12.18
C ALA A 395 25.63 -3.08 10.70
N CYS A 396 24.69 -3.00 9.75
CA CYS A 396 24.97 -2.83 8.32
C CYS A 396 25.06 -1.38 7.86
N ASN A 397 24.74 -0.44 8.74
CA ASN A 397 24.92 0.97 8.50
C ASN A 397 25.93 1.52 9.50
N VAL A 398 26.89 2.29 9.00
CA VAL A 398 27.99 2.82 9.79
C VAL A 398 28.09 4.33 9.63
N CYS A 399 28.54 5.00 10.68
CA CYS A 399 29.03 6.36 10.58
C CYS A 399 30.39 6.37 9.85
N ASP A 400 30.38 6.85 8.62
CA ASP A 400 31.59 7.14 7.83
C ASP A 400 31.56 8.63 7.50
N ALA A 401 32.13 9.45 8.38
CA ALA A 401 32.07 10.90 8.29
C ALA A 401 32.81 11.46 7.06
N ASN A 402 33.62 10.64 6.39
CA ASN A 402 34.30 11.01 5.15
C ASN A 402 33.40 10.85 3.91
N LYS A 403 32.39 9.98 3.98
CA LYS A 403 31.38 9.81 2.91
C LYS A 403 30.12 10.61 3.18
N ALA A 404 29.57 10.50 4.38
CA ALA A 404 28.38 11.21 4.81
C ALA A 404 28.40 11.39 6.33
N ASN A 405 28.45 12.64 6.79
CA ASN A 405 28.45 12.97 8.22
C ASN A 405 27.05 13.26 8.78
N ASN A 406 26.02 13.32 7.94
CA ASN A 406 24.62 13.56 8.31
C ASN A 406 23.66 12.43 7.92
N ALA A 407 24.20 11.30 7.45
CA ALA A 407 23.44 10.13 7.04
C ALA A 407 24.25 8.85 7.31
N TRP A 408 23.54 7.75 7.43
CA TRP A 408 24.14 6.43 7.53
C TRP A 408 24.82 6.02 6.22
N THR A 409 26.02 5.44 6.31
CA THR A 409 26.70 4.82 5.18
C THR A 409 26.47 3.32 5.20
N VAL A 410 25.91 2.78 4.12
CA VAL A 410 25.68 1.34 3.97
C VAL A 410 27.02 0.61 3.81
N LEU A 411 27.25 -0.43 4.61
CA LEU A 411 28.42 -1.31 4.46
C LEU A 411 28.35 -2.11 3.14
N PRO A 412 29.50 -2.51 2.58
CA PRO A 412 29.52 -3.34 1.38
C PRO A 412 28.71 -4.63 1.53
N MET A 413 28.06 -5.05 0.45
CA MET A 413 27.35 -6.32 0.40
C MET A 413 28.27 -7.47 0.83
N GLY A 414 27.81 -8.30 1.77
CA GLY A 414 28.59 -9.42 2.31
C GLY A 414 29.42 -9.08 3.56
N ALA A 415 29.42 -7.83 4.03
CA ALA A 415 30.00 -7.50 5.34
C ALA A 415 29.27 -8.27 6.45
N ALA A 416 30.02 -8.78 7.43
CA ALA A 416 29.44 -9.47 8.58
C ALA A 416 28.67 -8.47 9.46
N CYS A 417 27.51 -8.90 9.95
CA CYS A 417 26.66 -8.12 10.84
C CYS A 417 26.00 -9.06 11.88
N SER A 418 25.31 -8.49 12.88
CA SER A 418 24.45 -9.23 13.81
C SER A 418 23.07 -8.60 13.76
N ASP A 419 22.03 -9.40 13.62
CA ASP A 419 20.64 -8.99 13.84
C ASP A 419 20.15 -9.37 15.26
N ASP A 420 21.08 -9.79 16.11
CA ASP A 420 20.89 -10.24 17.49
C ASP A 420 19.87 -11.38 17.65
N SER A 421 19.46 -12.02 16.56
CA SER A 421 18.58 -13.18 16.60
C SER A 421 19.39 -14.45 16.84
N PRO A 422 19.01 -15.32 17.80
CA PRO A 422 19.62 -16.64 17.93
C PRO A 422 19.21 -17.59 16.78
N CYS A 423 18.28 -17.16 15.92
CA CYS A 423 17.72 -17.94 14.82
C CYS A 423 18.28 -17.66 13.44
N THR A 424 19.27 -16.81 13.37
CA THR A 424 19.97 -16.48 12.13
C THR A 424 21.44 -16.87 12.26
N LEU A 425 21.99 -17.44 11.19
CA LEU A 425 23.39 -17.82 11.04
C LEU A 425 23.97 -17.09 9.83
N ASP A 426 25.29 -16.91 9.81
CA ASP A 426 26.02 -16.29 8.69
C ASP A 426 25.40 -14.94 8.27
N THR A 427 25.04 -14.10 9.24
CA THR A 427 24.40 -12.81 9.00
C THR A 427 25.33 -11.87 8.24
N ILE A 428 24.87 -11.43 7.07
CA ILE A 428 25.59 -10.51 6.18
C ILE A 428 24.72 -9.34 5.74
N CYS A 429 25.36 -8.23 5.40
CA CYS A 429 24.68 -7.05 4.88
C CYS A 429 24.24 -7.23 3.42
N THR A 430 22.98 -6.87 3.15
CA THR A 430 22.44 -6.73 1.79
C THR A 430 22.86 -5.39 1.18
N ALA A 431 22.69 -5.24 -0.15
CA ALA A 431 22.88 -3.97 -0.84
C ALA A 431 21.95 -2.84 -0.33
N SER A 432 20.85 -3.19 0.34
CA SER A 432 19.90 -2.26 0.96
C SER A 432 20.24 -1.91 2.41
N GLY A 433 21.38 -2.36 2.95
CA GLY A 433 21.79 -2.09 4.33
C GLY A 433 21.00 -2.87 5.37
N GLN A 434 20.46 -4.04 5.00
CA GLN A 434 19.80 -4.97 5.94
C GLN A 434 20.74 -6.12 6.30
N CYS A 435 20.87 -6.41 7.58
CA CYS A 435 21.48 -7.62 8.08
C CYS A 435 20.55 -8.81 7.86
N LYS A 436 20.98 -9.79 7.06
CA LYS A 436 20.23 -11.01 6.79
C LYS A 436 21.13 -12.22 6.93
N GLY A 437 20.66 -13.21 7.69
CA GLY A 437 21.30 -14.51 7.82
C GLY A 437 20.47 -15.64 7.21
N LYS A 438 21.07 -16.83 7.17
CA LYS A 438 20.34 -18.08 6.94
C LYS A 438 19.58 -18.45 8.19
N THR A 439 18.40 -19.04 8.04
CA THR A 439 17.61 -19.54 9.18
C THR A 439 18.29 -20.74 9.84
N LYS A 440 18.49 -20.70 11.15
CA LYS A 440 18.95 -21.85 11.97
C LYS A 440 17.83 -22.91 12.05
N PRO A 441 18.05 -24.15 11.58
CA PRO A 441 17.07 -25.23 11.72
C PRO A 441 16.77 -25.52 13.20
N ASN A 442 15.51 -25.86 13.51
CA ASN A 442 15.04 -26.13 14.88
C ASN A 442 15.22 -24.95 15.86
N CYS A 443 15.19 -23.70 15.35
CA CYS A 443 15.35 -22.52 16.19
C CYS A 443 14.05 -21.98 16.80
N CYS A 444 14.16 -21.29 17.91
CA CYS A 444 13.13 -20.55 18.63
C CYS A 444 13.67 -19.25 19.23
N GLU A 445 12.78 -18.26 19.40
CA GLU A 445 13.02 -17.07 20.24
C GLU A 445 12.21 -17.15 21.54
N SER A 446 11.19 -18.02 21.56
CA SER A 446 10.31 -18.28 22.70
C SER A 446 9.88 -19.74 22.76
N ASN A 447 9.34 -20.16 23.91
CA ASN A 447 8.81 -21.53 24.06
C ASN A 447 7.65 -21.84 23.08
N LEU A 448 6.91 -20.81 22.63
CA LEU A 448 5.80 -21.00 21.68
C LEU A 448 6.32 -21.45 20.31
N ASP A 449 7.51 -20.99 19.92
CA ASP A 449 8.10 -21.31 18.62
C ASP A 449 8.51 -22.79 18.51
N CYS A 450 8.57 -23.51 19.64
CA CYS A 450 8.95 -24.91 19.67
C CYS A 450 7.80 -25.90 19.46
N ALA A 451 6.56 -25.40 19.32
CA ALA A 451 5.42 -26.23 19.00
C ALA A 451 5.65 -26.98 17.68
N GLY A 452 5.59 -28.33 17.72
CA GLY A 452 5.78 -29.18 16.54
C GLY A 452 7.23 -29.29 16.02
N LYS A 453 8.20 -28.58 16.63
CA LYS A 453 9.63 -28.67 16.26
C LYS A 453 10.37 -29.78 16.99
N VAL A 454 9.84 -30.26 18.10
CA VAL A 454 10.36 -31.38 18.88
C VAL A 454 9.28 -32.43 19.11
N SER A 455 9.67 -33.70 19.04
CA SER A 455 8.79 -34.81 19.41
C SER A 455 8.66 -34.87 20.93
N LEU A 456 7.46 -34.62 21.45
CA LEU A 456 7.19 -34.64 22.89
C LEU A 456 6.66 -36.01 23.32
N GLN A 457 7.22 -36.55 24.40
CA GLN A 457 6.64 -37.69 25.11
C GLN A 457 5.62 -37.23 26.16
N THR A 458 4.86 -38.18 26.72
CA THR A 458 3.93 -37.91 27.82
C THR A 458 4.67 -37.23 28.98
N CYS A 459 4.11 -36.13 29.50
CA CYS A 459 4.73 -35.28 30.52
C CYS A 459 5.97 -34.49 30.08
N GLU A 460 6.13 -34.21 28.79
CA GLU A 460 7.14 -33.26 28.30
C GLU A 460 6.49 -32.01 27.72
N LYS A 461 7.22 -30.90 27.83
CA LYS A 461 6.91 -29.64 27.17
C LYS A 461 8.09 -29.21 26.31
N ALA A 462 7.78 -28.54 25.20
CA ALA A 462 8.78 -27.93 24.37
C ALA A 462 9.29 -26.66 25.03
N LEU A 463 10.61 -26.52 25.18
CA LEU A 463 11.25 -25.34 25.73
C LEU A 463 12.27 -24.80 24.74
N CYS A 464 12.35 -23.48 24.68
CA CYS A 464 13.40 -22.78 23.98
C CYS A 464 14.58 -22.55 24.92
N GLN A 465 15.77 -23.00 24.52
CA GLN A 465 17.00 -22.72 25.22
C GLN A 465 17.54 -21.32 24.86
N ALA A 466 18.45 -20.78 25.68
CA ALA A 466 19.02 -19.45 25.48
C ALA A 466 19.86 -19.33 24.19
N ASP A 467 20.32 -20.46 23.63
CA ASP A 467 20.98 -20.52 22.33
C ASP A 467 19.99 -20.60 21.15
N GLY A 468 18.70 -20.44 21.43
CA GLY A 468 17.61 -20.53 20.46
C GLY A 468 17.28 -21.96 20.04
N THR A 469 17.74 -23.00 20.73
CA THR A 469 17.44 -24.38 20.33
C THR A 469 16.18 -24.91 21.04
N CYS A 470 15.26 -25.53 20.29
CA CYS A 470 14.11 -26.22 20.87
C CYS A 470 14.49 -27.59 21.44
N ILE A 471 14.10 -27.83 22.69
CA ILE A 471 14.27 -29.11 23.39
C ILE A 471 12.96 -29.61 23.98
N ALA A 472 12.83 -30.92 24.15
CA ALA A 472 11.82 -31.52 25.02
C ALA A 472 12.34 -31.52 26.46
N SER A 473 11.52 -31.05 27.41
CA SER A 473 11.87 -31.04 28.83
C SER A 473 10.71 -31.57 29.66
N LYS A 474 11.01 -32.30 30.73
CA LYS A 474 10.00 -32.85 31.63
C LYS A 474 9.19 -31.72 32.26
N ASP A 475 7.88 -31.82 32.19
CA ASP A 475 6.99 -30.87 32.85
C ASP A 475 6.89 -31.22 34.34
N PRO A 476 7.44 -30.39 35.25
CA PRO A 476 7.37 -30.65 36.69
C PRO A 476 5.94 -30.68 37.23
N LEU A 477 4.99 -30.05 36.52
CA LEU A 477 3.58 -30.04 36.89
C LEU A 477 2.79 -31.25 36.39
N CYS A 478 3.44 -32.19 35.69
CA CYS A 478 2.75 -33.37 35.17
C CYS A 478 2.45 -34.42 36.24
N CYS A 479 1.26 -35.04 36.18
CA CYS A 479 0.91 -36.17 37.02
C CYS A 479 1.66 -37.46 36.62
N THR A 480 2.87 -37.66 37.16
CA THR A 480 3.74 -38.80 36.81
C THR A 480 3.38 -40.11 37.52
N SER A 481 2.88 -40.05 38.76
CA SER A 481 2.64 -41.22 39.63
C SER A 481 1.18 -41.69 39.71
N GLY A 482 0.24 -41.08 38.97
CA GLY A 482 -1.20 -41.39 39.05
C GLY A 482 -2.07 -40.18 38.72
N LYS A 483 -3.31 -40.15 39.20
CA LYS A 483 -4.12 -38.92 39.18
C LYS A 483 -3.49 -37.90 40.14
N CYS A 484 -3.43 -36.64 39.76
CA CYS A 484 -3.02 -35.56 40.65
C CYS A 484 -4.09 -34.46 40.73
N CYS A 485 -4.04 -33.63 41.78
CA CYS A 485 -5.02 -32.57 42.00
C CYS A 485 -4.47 -31.28 41.39
N ASP A 486 -5.19 -30.69 40.44
CA ASP A 486 -4.89 -29.33 39.99
C ASP A 486 -5.53 -28.37 41.00
N LEU A 487 -4.72 -27.85 41.92
CA LEU A 487 -5.20 -27.03 43.03
C LEU A 487 -5.80 -25.70 42.57
N GLN A 488 -5.38 -25.17 41.43
CA GLN A 488 -5.93 -23.94 40.88
C GLN A 488 -7.24 -24.19 40.14
N ALA A 489 -7.34 -25.28 39.38
CA ALA A 489 -8.58 -25.65 38.70
C ALA A 489 -9.58 -26.40 39.59
N SER A 490 -9.19 -26.78 40.82
CA SER A 490 -9.97 -27.63 41.73
C SER A 490 -10.50 -28.91 41.08
N THR A 491 -9.69 -29.52 40.20
CA THR A 491 -10.07 -30.72 39.44
C THR A 491 -8.99 -31.80 39.53
N PHE A 492 -9.39 -33.07 39.38
CA PHE A 492 -8.44 -34.17 39.24
C PHE A 492 -7.97 -34.29 37.80
N LYS A 493 -6.65 -34.35 37.61
CA LYS A 493 -5.99 -34.56 36.33
C LYS A 493 -5.52 -36.02 36.21
N PRO A 494 -5.78 -36.72 35.09
CA PRO A 494 -5.31 -38.09 34.90
C PRO A 494 -3.78 -38.18 34.75
N LYS A 495 -3.23 -39.38 34.97
CA LYS A 495 -1.79 -39.65 34.76
C LYS A 495 -1.37 -39.21 33.36
N GLY A 496 -0.27 -38.48 33.26
CA GLY A 496 0.25 -37.98 31.99
C GLY A 496 -0.23 -36.60 31.56
N THR A 497 -1.10 -35.94 32.36
CA THR A 497 -1.56 -34.56 32.08
C THR A 497 -0.93 -33.54 33.03
N PRO A 498 -0.59 -32.32 32.54
CA PRO A 498 -0.06 -31.24 33.38
C PRO A 498 -1.14 -30.52 34.19
N CYS A 499 -0.78 -30.12 35.42
CA CYS A 499 -1.54 -29.15 36.21
C CYS A 499 -1.24 -27.72 35.75
N SER A 500 -2.19 -26.81 35.97
CA SER A 500 -2.12 -25.42 35.51
C SER A 500 -0.94 -24.63 36.09
N THR A 501 -0.74 -24.62 37.42
CA THR A 501 0.44 -24.00 38.06
C THR A 501 0.87 -24.66 39.39
N LEU A 502 -0.02 -25.44 40.03
CA LEU A 502 0.22 -26.06 41.32
C LEU A 502 -0.33 -27.49 41.31
N LYS A 503 0.50 -28.45 41.71
CA LYS A 503 0.26 -29.90 41.63
C LYS A 503 0.09 -30.54 43.02
#